data_AF-A0A0F9SWI5-F1
#
_entry.id   AF-A0A0F9SWI5-F1
#
_cell.length_a   1.000
_cell.length_b   1.000
_cell.length_c   1.000
_cell.angle_alpha   90.00
_cell.angle_beta   90.00
_cell.angle_gamma   90.00
#
_symmetry.space_group_name_H-M   'P 1'
#
loop_
_entity.id
_entity.type
_entity.pdbx_description
1 polymer ?
#
loop_
_entity_poly.entity_id
_entity_poly.type
_entity_poly.pdbx_seq_one_letter_code
_entity_poly.pdbx_strand_id
1 'polypeptide(L)' 'MVLIKDKTIMRPPKGMKPTRFRFRDNIRLGFRNNRVVEITKFKEVKRMRRKKK' A
#
# COMPACT_ATOMS: atom_id res chain seq x y z
N MET A 1 -4.53 -15.41 -1.43
CA MET A 1 -4.14 -14.36 -2.42
C MET A 1 -3.16 -13.42 -1.74
N VAL A 2 -2.28 -12.74 -2.49
CA VAL A 2 -1.26 -11.85 -1.91
C VAL A 2 -1.42 -10.45 -2.50
N LEU A 3 -1.51 -9.44 -1.64
CA LEU A 3 -1.47 -8.04 -2.06
C LEU A 3 -0.04 -7.65 -2.41
N ILE A 4 0.20 -7.37 -3.69
CA ILE A 4 1.49 -6.86 -4.17
C ILE A 4 1.34 -5.36 -4.39
N LYS A 5 2.33 -4.59 -3.97
CA LYS A 5 2.37 -3.14 -4.20
C LYS A 5 2.30 -2.89 -5.72
N ASP A 6 1.28 -2.16 -6.14
CA ASP A 6 1.08 -1.81 -7.55
C ASP A 6 1.76 -0.47 -7.83
N LYS A 7 1.24 0.61 -7.24
CA LYS A 7 1.81 1.94 -7.41
C LYS A 7 1.59 2.82 -6.19
N THR A 8 2.49 3.77 -5.99
CA THR A 8 2.30 4.83 -4.98
C THR A 8 1.69 6.02 -5.69
N ILE A 9 0.44 6.34 -5.36
CA ILE A 9 -0.32 7.44 -5.97
C ILE A 9 0.15 8.77 -5.39
N MET A 10 0.39 8.81 -4.08
CA MET A 10 0.85 10.01 -3.38
C MET A 10 2.02 9.65 -2.47
N ARG A 11 3.14 10.34 -2.66
CA ARG A 11 4.32 10.18 -1.81
C ARG A 11 4.28 11.20 -0.67
N PRO A 12 4.79 10.84 0.51
CA PRO A 12 4.92 11.79 1.60
C PRO A 12 5.86 12.94 1.21
N PRO A 13 5.52 14.19 1.56
CA PRO A 13 6.44 15.32 1.45
C PRO A 13 7.74 15.05 2.21
N LYS A 14 8.84 15.69 1.79
CA LYS A 14 10.14 15.55 2.46
C LYS A 14 10.00 15.93 3.95
N GLY A 15 10.41 15.04 4.84
CA GLY A 15 10.26 15.20 6.30
C GLY A 15 8.90 14.77 6.88
N MET A 16 7.89 14.49 6.05
CA MET A 16 6.54 14.08 6.46
C MET A 16 6.27 12.59 6.30
N LYS A 17 7.07 11.72 6.95
CA LYS A 17 6.80 10.28 6.99
C LYS A 17 5.48 9.96 7.71
N PRO A 18 4.67 9.02 7.20
CA PRO A 18 3.47 8.54 7.88
C PRO A 18 3.82 7.80 9.18
N THR A 19 3.02 8.00 10.22
CA THR A 19 3.14 7.31 11.52
C THR A 19 2.12 6.20 11.68
N ARG A 20 0.98 6.29 10.99
CA ARG A 20 -0.10 5.30 11.04
C ARG A 20 -0.52 4.90 9.64
N PHE A 21 -0.80 3.62 9.43
CA PHE A 21 -1.31 3.11 8.17
C PHE A 21 -2.69 2.49 8.38
N ARG A 22 -3.60 2.69 7.42
CA ARG A 22 -4.86 1.95 7.35
C ARG A 22 -5.04 1.41 5.94
N PHE A 23 -5.60 0.22 5.85
CA PHE A 23 -6.04 -0.36 4.59
C PHE A 23 -7.54 -0.13 4.42
N ARG A 24 -7.93 0.28 3.22
CA ARG A 24 -9.30 0.26 2.74
C ARG A 24 -9.27 -0.41 1.38
N ASP A 25 -9.84 -1.60 1.31
CA ASP A 25 -9.78 -2.47 0.13
C ASP A 25 -8.32 -2.70 -0.33
N ASN A 26 -8.04 -2.37 -1.59
CA ASN A 26 -6.73 -2.49 -2.22
C ASN A 26 -5.87 -1.23 -2.07
N ILE A 27 -6.20 -0.32 -1.15
CA ILE A 27 -5.50 0.96 -0.96
C ILE A 27 -4.99 1.06 0.49
N ARG A 28 -3.71 1.37 0.63
CA ARG A 28 -3.08 1.73 1.91
C ARG A 28 -2.95 3.25 2.01
N LEU A 29 -3.55 3.79 3.06
CA LEU A 29 -3.48 5.20 3.43
C LEU A 29 -2.50 5.36 4.58
N GLY A 30 -1.43 6.13 4.36
CA GLY A 30 -0.49 6.57 5.37
C GLY A 30 -0.90 7.93 5.92
N PHE A 31 -0.96 8.04 7.24
CA PHE A 31 -1.40 9.22 7.96
C PHE A 31 -0.29 9.84 8.80
N ARG A 32 -0.34 11.16 8.96
CA ARG A 32 0.41 11.93 9.96
C ARG A 32 -0.49 13.01 10.51
N ASN A 33 -0.61 13.11 11.84
CA ASN A 33 -1.45 14.11 12.53
C ASN A 33 -2.86 14.22 11.91
N ASN A 34 -3.52 13.07 11.69
CA ASN A 34 -4.84 12.93 11.05
C ASN A 34 -4.96 13.34 9.57
N ARG A 35 -3.87 13.74 8.91
CA ARG A 35 -3.84 13.99 7.46
C ARG A 35 -3.30 12.79 6.72
N VAL A 36 -3.85 12.50 5.54
CA VAL A 36 -3.27 11.50 4.63
C VAL A 36 -2.03 12.11 3.98
N VAL A 37 -0.89 11.43 4.11
CA VAL A 37 0.41 11.86 3.56
C VAL A 37 0.95 10.86 2.53
N GLU A 38 0.46 9.63 2.53
CA GLU A 38 0.85 8.61 1.54
C GLU A 38 -0.36 7.82 1.09
N ILE A 39 -0.47 7.56 -0.22
CA ILE A 39 -1.49 6.68 -0.78
C ILE A 39 -0.80 5.66 -1.66
N THR A 40 -0.91 4.38 -1.30
CA THR A 40 -0.36 3.27 -2.07
C THR A 40 -1.48 2.33 -2.51
N LYS A 41 -1.57 2.04 -3.80
CA LYS A 41 -2.46 1.02 -4.34
C LYS A 41 -1.73 -0.32 -4.39
N PHE A 42 -2.43 -1.36 -4.00
CA PHE A 42 -2.01 -2.74 -4.10
C PHE A 42 -2.88 -3.44 -5.15
N LYS A 43 -2.33 -4.47 -5.77
CA LYS A 43 -3.08 -5.38 -6.62
C LYS A 43 -3.13 -6.73 -5.97
N GLU A 44 -4.29 -7.36 -6.03
CA GLU A 44 -4.45 -8.71 -5.55
C GLU A 44 -3.93 -9.69 -6.61
N VAL A 45 -2.98 -10.54 -6.23
CA VAL A 45 -2.42 -11.55 -7.12
C VAL A 45 -2.74 -12.92 -6.56
N LYS A 46 -3.29 -13.80 -7.39
CA LYS A 46 -3.42 -15.23 -7.07
C LYS A 46 -2.01 -15.79 -6.97
N ARG A 47 -1.65 -16.34 -5.82
CA ARG A 47 -0.41 -17.11 -5.65
C ARG A 47 -0.52 -18.31 -6.60
N MET A 48 0.09 -18.23 -7.78
CA MET A 48 0.29 -19.42 -8.60
C MET A 48 1.22 -20.33 -7.80
N ARG A 49 0.67 -21.43 -7.26
CA ARG A 49 1.50 -22.55 -6.83
C ARG A 49 2.28 -22.96 -8.08
N ARG A 50 3.57 -22.63 -8.14
CA ARG A 50 4.47 -23.24 -9.11
C ARG A 50 4.31 -24.75 -8.89
N LYS A 51 3.69 -25.46 -9.84
CA LYS A 51 3.80 -26.91 -9.89
C LYS A 51 5.30 -27.17 -10.00
N LYS A 52 5.93 -27.67 -8.93
CA LYS A 52 7.24 -28.28 -9.04
C LYS A 52 7.09 -29.36 -10.11
N LYS A 53 7.76 -29.18 -11.23
CA LYS A 53 7.89 -30.20 -12.27
C LYS A 53 9.00 -31.15 -11.84
#